data_AF-X0VQI5-F1
#
_entry.id   AF-X0VQI5-F1
#
_cell.length_a   1.000
_cell.length_b   1.000
_cell.length_c   1.000
_cell.angle_alpha   90.00
_cell.angle_beta   90.00
_cell.angle_gamma   90.00
#
_symmetry.space_group_name_H-M   'P 1'
#
loop_
_entity.id
_entity.type
_entity.pdbx_description
1 polymer ?
#
loop_
_entity_poly.entity_id
_entity_poly.type
_entity_poly.pdbx_seq_one_letter_code
_entity_poly.pdbx_strand_id
1 'polypeptide(L)' 'EFGTATTVLLCSRLGMPVSTTHVAVGNIIGVGLARGISAINLDVIKKIFSAWIISLPAAGLFSVAIYLILSTLFA' A
#
# COMPACT_ATOMS: atom_id res chain seq x y z
N GLU A 1 6.25 14.56 -3.93
CA GLU A 1 6.33 14.69 -2.46
C GLU A 1 5.27 15.62 -1.89
N PHE A 2 5.14 16.86 -2.39
CA PHE A 2 4.09 17.79 -1.92
C PHE A 2 2.67 17.18 -1.99
N GLY A 3 2.33 16.50 -3.10
CA GLY A 3 1.04 15.80 -3.22
C GLY A 3 0.87 14.69 -2.18
N THR A 4 1.93 13.93 -1.90
CA THR A 4 1.94 12.91 -0.85
C THR A 4 1.68 13.52 0.52
N ALA A 5 2.45 14.55 0.89
CA ALA A 5 2.35 15.21 2.18
C ALA A 5 0.97 15.84 2.40
N THR A 6 0.43 16.50 1.37
CA THR A 6 -0.89 17.14 1.41
C THR A 6 -1.98 16.09 1.65
N THR A 7 -2.01 15.02 0.86
CA THR A 7 -3.02 13.96 1.01
C THR A 7 -2.92 13.26 2.35
N VAL A 8 -1.71 12.88 2.79
CA VAL A 8 -1.51 12.24 4.09
C VAL A 8 -1.96 13.16 5.22
N LEU A 9 -1.57 14.43 5.20
CA LEU A 9 -1.97 15.40 6.24
C LEU A 9 -3.48 15.59 6.29
N LEU A 10 -4.14 15.70 5.13
CA LEU A 10 -5.61 15.81 5.07
C LEU A 10 -6.28 14.56 5.64
N CYS A 11 -5.85 13.36 5.23
CA CYS A 11 -6.40 12.11 5.75
C CYS A 11 -6.17 11.95 7.26
N SER A 12 -4.98 12.33 7.76
CA SER A 12 -4.69 12.34 9.19
C SER A 12 -5.60 13.29 9.97
N ARG A 13 -5.92 14.47 9.42
CA ARG A 13 -6.86 15.42 10.05
C ARG A 13 -8.30 14.90 10.07
N LEU A 14 -8.65 14.07 9.09
CA LEU A 14 -9.95 13.40 9.02
C LEU A 14 -10.00 12.09 9.85
N GLY A 15 -8.90 11.71 10.51
CA GLY A 15 -8.81 10.47 11.30
C GLY A 15 -8.83 9.18 10.46
N MET A 16 -8.65 9.27 9.15
CA MET A 16 -8.68 8.10 8.26
C MET A 16 -7.30 7.41 8.24
N PRO A 17 -7.22 6.11 8.57
CA PRO A 17 -5.98 5.36 8.43
C PRO A 17 -5.68 5.16 6.95
N VAL A 18 -4.62 5.81 6.45
CA VAL A 18 -4.19 5.70 5.06
C VAL A 18 -2.76 5.18 4.95
N SER A 19 -2.49 4.45 3.87
CA SER A 19 -1.15 3.94 3.57
C SER A 19 -0.33 5.03 2.88
N THR A 20 0.71 5.53 3.55
CA THR A 20 1.64 6.54 2.98
C THR A 20 2.36 6.01 1.74
N THR A 21 2.65 4.70 1.67
CA THR A 21 3.25 4.04 0.50
C THR A 21 2.36 4.15 -0.73
N HIS A 22 1.05 3.88 -0.59
CA HIS A 22 0.11 3.99 -1.71
C HIS A 22 -0.02 5.43 -2.21
N VAL A 23 -0.10 6.39 -1.28
CA VAL A 23 -0.18 7.81 -1.65
C VAL A 23 1.10 8.26 -2.37
N ALA A 24 2.28 7.83 -1.90
CA ALA A 24 3.56 8.18 -2.53
C ALA A 24 3.69 7.59 -3.94
N VAL A 25 3.37 6.30 -4.11
CA VAL A 25 3.38 5.63 -5.42
C VAL A 25 2.38 6.30 -6.36
N GLY A 26 1.16 6.61 -5.89
CA GLY A 26 0.15 7.32 -6.67
C GLY A 26 0.63 8.70 -7.13
N ASN A 27 1.30 9.46 -6.26
CA ASN A 27 1.89 10.76 -6.62
C ASN A 27 2.97 10.61 -7.71
N ILE A 28 3.84 9.58 -7.64
CA ILE A 28 4.87 9.33 -8.65
C ILE A 28 4.24 8.94 -9.99
N ILE A 29 3.26 8.03 -9.97
CA ILE A 29 2.53 7.61 -11.17
C ILE A 29 1.80 8.79 -11.80
N GLY A 30 1.11 9.61 -11.00
CA GLY A 30 0.38 10.80 -11.49
C GLY A 30 1.29 11.83 -12.17
N VAL A 31 2.44 12.14 -11.55
CA VAL A 31 3.45 13.03 -12.17
C VAL A 31 4.02 12.42 -13.45
N GLY A 32 4.28 11.10 -13.45
CA GLY A 32 4.74 10.38 -14.64
C GLY A 32 3.72 10.43 -15.78
N LEU A 33 2.44 10.19 -15.49
CA LEU A 33 1.34 10.26 -16.46
C LEU A 33 1.17 11.66 -17.04
N ALA A 34 1.36 12.72 -16.25
CA ALA A 34 1.35 14.10 -16.74
C ALA A 34 2.46 14.38 -17.77
N ARG A 35 3.54 13.59 -17.76
CA ARG A 35 4.64 13.63 -18.74
C ARG A 35 4.46 12.64 -19.90
N GLY A 36 3.37 11.88 -19.91
CA GLY A 36 3.03 10.87 -20.92
C GLY A 36 3.26 9.43 -20.46
N ILE A 37 2.53 8.48 -21.06
CA ILE A 37 2.58 7.05 -20.70
C ILE A 37 3.98 6.45 -20.95
N SER A 38 4.73 6.97 -21.92
CA SER A 38 6.12 6.56 -22.17
C SER A 38 7.08 6.91 -21.04
N ALA A 39 6.72 7.86 -20.16
CA ALA A 39 7.55 8.28 -19.04
C ALA A 39 7.40 7.37 -17.80
N ILE A 40 6.51 6.37 -17.83
CA ILE A 40 6.27 5.44 -16.73
C ILE A 40 6.64 4.00 -17.09
N ASN A 41 7.17 3.26 -16.11
CA ASN A 41 7.44 1.83 -16.28
C ASN A 41 6.23 1.00 -15.82
N LEU A 42 5.44 0.53 -16.78
CA LEU A 42 4.23 -0.25 -16.52
C LEU A 42 4.51 -1.60 -15.85
N ASP A 43 5.66 -2.22 -16.12
CA ASP A 43 6.04 -3.50 -15.49
C ASP A 43 6.33 -3.33 -14.01
N VAL A 44 6.99 -2.23 -13.62
CA VAL A 44 7.21 -1.88 -12.21
C VAL A 44 5.87 -1.61 -11.52
N ILE A 45 4.99 -0.84 -12.17
CA ILE A 45 3.66 -0.55 -11.61
C ILE A 45 2.89 -1.85 -11.38
N LYS A 46 2.83 -2.75 -12.38
CA LYS A 46 2.17 -4.06 -12.25
C LYS A 46 2.74 -4.88 -11.08
N LYS A 47 4.06 -4.91 -10.90
CA LYS A 47 4.72 -5.60 -9.78
C LYS A 47 4.33 -5.00 -8.42
N ILE A 48 4.19 -3.69 -8.34
CA ILE A 48 3.75 -3.01 -7.11
C ILE A 48 2.31 -3.42 -6.78
N PHE A 49 1.41 -3.35 -7.75
CA PHE A 49 0.01 -3.75 -7.55
C PHE A 49 -0.14 -5.23 -7.19
N SER A 50 0.63 -6.13 -7.84
CA SER A 50 0.59 -7.55 -7.48
C SER A 50 1.11 -7.78 -6.06
N ALA A 51 2.16 -7.09 -5.64
CA ALA A 51 2.68 -7.18 -4.28
C ALA A 51 1.65 -6.71 -3.23
N TRP A 52 0.91 -5.63 -3.50
CA TRP A 52 -0.16 -5.16 -2.60
C TRP A 52 -1.26 -6.21 -2.43
N ILE A 53 -1.71 -6.80 -3.53
CA ILE A 53 -2.76 -7.84 -3.51
C ILE A 53 -2.28 -9.08 -2.75
N ILE A 54 -1.02 -9.49 -2.91
CA ILE A 54 -0.47 -10.69 -2.25
C ILE A 54 -0.20 -10.44 -0.77
N SER A 55 0.17 -9.22 -0.38
CA SER A 55 0.50 -8.89 1.01
C SER A 55 -0.68 -9.03 1.98
N LEU A 56 -1.90 -8.72 1.53
CA LEU A 56 -3.13 -8.83 2.33
C LEU A 56 -3.47 -10.28 2.74
N PRO A 57 -3.63 -11.24 1.82
CA PRO A 57 -3.89 -12.63 2.17
C PRO A 57 -2.72 -13.25 2.91
N ALA A 58 -1.48 -12.91 2.56
CA ALA A 58 -0.31 -13.38 3.29
C ALA A 58 -0.38 -12.95 4.77
N ALA A 59 -0.60 -11.66 5.04
CA ALA A 59 -0.73 -11.14 6.40
C ALA A 59 -1.90 -11.79 7.16
N GLY A 60 -3.04 -11.98 6.50
CA GLY A 60 -4.20 -12.68 7.07
C GLY A 60 -3.89 -14.13 7.44
N LEU A 61 -3.25 -14.89 6.54
CA LEU A 61 -2.86 -16.28 6.76
C LEU A 61 -1.85 -16.40 7.91
N PHE A 62 -0.84 -15.55 7.94
CA PHE A 62 0.13 -15.51 9.05
C PHE A 62 -0.55 -15.17 10.38
N SER A 63 -1.46 -14.19 10.39
CA SER A 63 -2.19 -13.82 11.60
C SER A 63 -3.03 -14.98 12.15
N VAL A 64 -3.75 -15.70 11.28
CA VAL A 64 -4.55 -16.87 11.68
C VAL A 64 -3.65 -18.00 12.17
N ALA A 65 -2.57 -18.30 11.45
CA ALA A 65 -1.64 -19.35 11.84
C ALA A 65 -1.03 -19.09 13.23
N ILE A 66 -0.56 -17.87 13.49
CA ILE A 66 0.01 -17.47 14.78
C ILE A 66 -1.05 -17.56 15.90
N TYR A 67 -2.26 -17.06 15.65
CA TYR A 67 -3.36 -17.13 16.61
C TYR A 67 -3.68 -18.58 17.00
N LEU A 68 -3.80 -19.48 16.02
CA LEU A 68 -4.12 -20.89 16.28
C LEU A 68 -3.04 -21.57 17.13
N ILE A 69 -1.76 -21.37 16.77
CA ILE A 69 -0.63 -21.93 17.52
C ILE A 69 -0.63 -21.46 18.97
N LEU A 70 -0.77 -20.15 19.19
CA LEU A 70 -0.84 -19.58 20.54
C LEU A 70 -2.06 -20.11 21.30
N SER A 71 -3.22 -20.17 20.65
CA SER A 71 -4.44 -20.67 21.29
C SER A 71 -4.32 -22.13 21.72
N THR A 72 -3.65 -22.98 20.95
CA THR A 72 -3.45 -24.40 21.32
C THR A 72 -2.40 -24.61 22.40
N LEU A 73 -1.45 -23.68 22.57
CA LEU A 73 -0.39 -23.79 23.56
C LEU A 73 -0.79 -23.22 24.93
N PHE A 74 -1.70 -22.24 24.94
CA PHE A 74 -2.16 -21.55 26.16
C PHE A 74 -3.60 -21.90 26.57
N ALA A 75 -4.31 -22.73 25.78
CA ALA A 75 -5.55 -23.39 26.19
C ALA A 75 -5.24 -24.71 26.91
#